data_AF-A0A965FP31-F1
#
_entry.id   AF-A0A965FP31-F1
#
_cell.length_a   1.000
_cell.length_b   1.000
_cell.length_c   1.000
_cell.angle_alpha   90.00
_cell.angle_beta   90.00
_cell.angle_gamma   90.00
#
_symmetry.space_group_name_H-M   'P 1'
#
loop_
_entity.id
_entity.type
_entity.pdbx_description
1 polymer ?
#
loop_
_entity_poly.entity_id
_entity_poly.type
_entity_poly.pdbx_seq_one_letter_code
_entity_poly.pdbx_strand_id
1 'polypeptide(L)' 'ACVAPVLSPQDAKSADHIRYRKIWQDENGVTLAAPAPRFSTYSPPRASIPERDADRAAILAWANNDQGPKK' A
#
# COMPACT_ATOMS: atom_id res chain seq x y z
N ALA A 1 -10.40 11.79 30.53
CA ALA A 1 -9.41 10.71 30.34
C ALA A 1 -9.26 10.41 28.85
N CYS A 2 -8.08 9.99 28.41
CA CYS A 2 -7.82 9.61 27.02
C CYS A 2 -8.12 8.12 26.84
N VAL A 3 -9.38 7.79 26.58
CA VAL A 3 -9.84 6.41 26.39
C VAL A 3 -10.46 6.25 25.00
N ALA A 4 -10.29 5.08 24.41
CA ALA A 4 -10.85 4.73 23.11
C ALA A 4 -11.34 3.27 23.14
N PRO A 5 -12.34 2.91 22.33
CA PRO A 5 -12.81 1.53 22.24
C PRO A 5 -11.75 0.63 21.60
N VAL A 6 -11.67 -0.61 22.08
CA VAL A 6 -10.92 -1.68 21.40
C VAL A 6 -11.87 -2.36 20.42
N LEU A 7 -11.65 -2.13 19.13
CA LEU A 7 -12.50 -2.64 18.06
C LEU A 7 -11.87 -3.85 17.37
N SER A 8 -12.71 -4.74 16.84
CA SER A 8 -12.27 -5.75 15.89
C SER A 8 -11.74 -5.08 14.61
N PRO A 9 -10.91 -5.75 13.79
CA PRO A 9 -10.47 -5.19 12.51
C PRO A 9 -11.62 -4.75 11.60
N GLN A 10 -12.72 -5.52 11.56
CA GLN A 10 -13.91 -5.23 10.77
C GLN A 10 -14.64 -3.97 11.27
N ASP A 11 -14.83 -3.84 12.58
CA ASP A 11 -15.49 -2.67 13.17
C ASP A 11 -14.61 -1.41 13.07
N ALA A 12 -13.30 -1.58 13.24
CA ALA A 12 -12.33 -0.51 13.07
C ALA A 12 -12.37 0.10 11.65
N LYS A 13 -12.57 -0.73 10.61
CA LYS A 13 -12.70 -0.26 9.21
C LYS A 13 -13.86 0.74 9.06
N SER A 14 -14.95 0.51 9.79
CA SER A 14 -16.18 1.31 9.71
C SER A 14 -16.24 2.48 10.69
N ALA A 15 -15.31 2.58 11.65
CA ALA A 15 -15.27 3.65 12.63
C ALA A 15 -15.19 5.03 11.95
N ASP A 16 -15.93 6.02 12.46
CA ASP A 16 -16.13 7.30 11.76
C ASP A 16 -14.82 8.02 11.41
N HIS A 17 -13.86 8.04 12.32
CA HIS A 17 -12.54 8.63 12.05
C HIS A 17 -11.78 7.91 10.94
N ILE A 18 -11.86 6.58 10.90
CA ILE A 18 -11.16 5.72 9.93
C ILE A 18 -11.80 5.89 8.54
N ARG A 19 -13.13 5.81 8.47
CA ARG A 19 -13.91 5.99 7.23
C ARG A 19 -13.76 7.39 6.66
N TYR A 20 -13.94 8.44 7.47
CA TYR A 20 -13.80 9.84 7.04
C TYR A 20 -12.43 10.11 6.43
N ARG A 21 -11.40 9.50 7.00
CA ARG A 21 -10.02 9.62 6.51
C ARG A 21 -9.71 8.69 5.34
N LYS A 22 -10.60 7.80 4.91
CA LYS A 22 -10.34 6.88 3.78
C LYS A 22 -9.06 6.06 3.98
N ILE A 23 -8.82 5.59 5.20
CA ILE A 23 -7.63 4.78 5.55
C ILE A 23 -7.68 3.43 4.84
N TRP A 24 -8.87 2.83 4.75
CA TRP A 24 -9.11 1.62 3.97
C TRP A 24 -9.82 1.95 2.67
N GLN A 25 -9.45 1.27 1.59
CA GLN A 25 -10.01 1.44 0.27
C GLN A 25 -10.28 0.06 -0.35
N ASP A 26 -11.41 -0.07 -1.05
CA ASP A 26 -11.83 -1.30 -1.71
C ASP A 26 -11.63 -1.15 -3.23
N GLU A 27 -10.87 -2.07 -3.83
CA GLU A 27 -10.59 -2.09 -5.28
C GLU A 27 -10.40 -3.53 -5.76
N ASN A 28 -10.99 -3.88 -6.91
CA ASN A 28 -10.94 -5.23 -7.49
C ASN A 28 -11.31 -6.36 -6.51
N GLY A 29 -12.23 -6.10 -5.58
CA GLY A 29 -12.66 -7.05 -4.55
C GLY A 29 -11.69 -7.21 -3.37
N VAL A 30 -10.62 -6.43 -3.29
CA VAL A 30 -9.63 -6.47 -2.20
C VAL A 30 -9.69 -5.18 -1.39
N THR A 31 -9.70 -5.30 -0.06
CA THR A 31 -9.53 -4.16 0.87
C THR A 31 -8.04 -3.95 1.16
N LEU A 32 -7.53 -2.76 0.89
CA LEU A 32 -6.14 -2.37 1.14
C LEU A 32 -6.07 -1.07 1.93
N ALA A 33 -4.97 -0.90 2.67
CA ALA A 33 -4.65 0.38 3.28
C ALA A 33 -4.27 1.41 2.20
N ALA A 34 -4.76 2.64 2.34
CA ALA A 34 -4.32 3.75 1.51
C ALA A 34 -2.83 4.04 1.76
N PRO A 35 -2.08 4.51 0.73
CA PRO A 35 -0.69 4.90 0.91
C PRO A 35 -0.50 5.93 2.03
N ALA A 36 0.56 5.75 2.80
CA ALA A 36 0.93 6.61 3.91
C ALA A 36 2.45 6.90 3.89
N PRO A 37 2.90 8.09 4.34
CA PRO A 37 2.09 9.22 4.82
C PRO A 37 1.37 9.95 3.68
N ARG A 38 0.58 10.97 4.03
CA ARG A 38 0.00 11.89 3.04
C ARG A 38 0.96 13.03 2.77
N PHE A 39 1.08 13.41 1.51
CA PHE A 39 1.86 14.58 1.09
C PHE A 39 0.89 15.62 0.55
N SER A 40 1.13 16.90 0.85
CA SER A 40 0.26 18.00 0.41
C SER A 40 0.36 18.27 -1.09
N THR A 41 1.52 18.00 -1.68
CA THR A 41 1.83 18.26 -3.10
C THR A 41 1.95 17.00 -3.94
N TYR A 42 1.81 15.82 -3.33
CA TYR A 42 1.96 14.53 -4.02
C TYR A 42 0.89 13.53 -3.56
N SER A 43 0.21 12.92 -4.53
CA SER A 43 -0.74 11.85 -4.29
C SER A 43 -0.14 10.54 -4.77
N PRO A 44 0.51 9.74 -3.89
CA PRO A 44 1.03 8.43 -4.29
C PRO A 44 -0.09 7.56 -4.87
N PRO A 45 0.09 6.99 -6.07
CA PRO A 45 -0.88 6.06 -6.63
C PRO A 45 -0.88 4.76 -5.82
N ARG A 46 -1.99 4.04 -5.86
CA ARG A 46 -2.01 2.64 -5.43
C ARG A 46 -1.27 1.80 -6.48
N ALA A 47 -0.42 0.89 -6.03
CA ALA A 47 0.17 -0.10 -6.92
C ALA A 47 -0.82 -1.26 -7.15
N SER A 48 -0.90 -1.77 -8.37
CA SER A 48 -1.58 -3.03 -8.65
C SER A 48 -0.87 -4.17 -7.93
N ILE A 49 -1.63 -5.13 -7.42
CA ILE A 49 -1.08 -6.37 -6.87
C ILE A 49 -0.48 -7.17 -8.05
N PRO A 50 0.83 -7.44 -8.07
CA PRO A 50 1.43 -8.22 -9.15
C PRO A 50 1.06 -9.70 -9.00
N GLU A 51 0.87 -10.36 -10.14
CA GLU A 51 0.85 -11.82 -10.17
C GLU A 51 2.22 -12.37 -9.79
N ARG A 52 2.23 -13.59 -9.25
CA ARG A 52 3.48 -14.28 -8.94
C ARG A 52 4.32 -14.40 -10.22
N ASP A 53 5.57 -13.94 -10.13
CA ASP A 53 6.57 -14.00 -11.20
C ASP A 53 6.35 -13.06 -12.41
N ALA A 54 5.36 -12.17 -12.36
CA ALA A 54 4.99 -11.29 -13.48
C ALA A 54 6.17 -10.46 -14.04
N ASP A 55 7.07 -10.00 -13.17
CA ASP A 55 8.16 -9.08 -13.54
C ASP A 55 9.55 -9.74 -13.58
N ARG A 56 9.65 -11.07 -13.46
CA ARG A 56 10.94 -11.78 -13.29
C ARG A 56 11.96 -11.46 -14.39
N ALA A 57 11.53 -11.54 -15.65
CA ALA A 57 12.43 -11.30 -16.78
C ALA A 57 12.98 -9.87 -16.80
N ALA A 58 12.13 -8.88 -16.51
CA ALA A 58 12.51 -7.48 -16.43
C ALA A 58 13.50 -7.23 -15.28
N ILE A 59 13.24 -7.80 -14.10
CA ILE A 59 14.12 -7.69 -12.92
C ILE A 59 15.49 -8.32 -13.21
N LEU A 60 15.55 -9.51 -13.81
CA LEU A 60 16.81 -10.17 -14.15
C LEU A 60 17.61 -9.37 -15.19
N ALA A 61 16.94 -8.81 -16.20
CA ALA A 61 17.60 -7.95 -17.19
C ALA A 61 18.17 -6.68 -16.56
N TRP A 62 17.40 -6.01 -15.69
CA TRP A 62 17.86 -4.84 -14.95
C TRP A 62 19.08 -5.18 -14.08
N ALA A 63 19.01 -6.23 -13.27
CA ALA A 63 20.08 -6.64 -12.38
C ALA A 63 21.37 -7.04 -13.12
N ASN A 64 21.25 -7.64 -14.31
CA ASN A 64 22.41 -8.00 -15.13
C ASN A 64 23.08 -6.79 -15.79
N ASN A 65 22.31 -5.73 -16.04
CA ASN A 65 22.80 -4.48 -16.65
C ASN A 65 23.35 -3.50 -15.61
N ASP A 66 22.90 -3.57 -14.36
CA ASP A 66 23.34 -2.71 -13.25
C ASP A 66 24.60 -3.26 -12.54
N GLN A 67 25.49 -3.93 -13.29
CA GLN A 67 26.77 -4.40 -12.77
C GLN A 67 27.63 -3.18 -12.41
N GLY A 68 27.51 -2.74 -11.15
CA GLY A 68 28.39 -1.76 -10.52
C GLY A 68 29.88 -2.12 -10.68
N PRO A 69 30.80 -1.20 -10.35
CA PRO A 69 32.20 -1.33 -10.73
C PRO A 69 32.79 -2.69 -10.33
N LYS A 70 33.29 -3.43 -11.32
CA LYS A 70 34.02 -4.69 -11.08
C LYS A 70 35.33 -4.33 -10.36
N LYS A 71 35.55 -4.94 -9.20
CA LYS A 71 36.81 -4.84 -8.45
C LYS A 71 37.96 -5.44 -9.24
#